data_AF-A0A0B6XX89-F1
#
_entry.id   AF-A0A0B6XX89-F1
#
_cell.length_a   1.000
_cell.length_b   1.000
_cell.length_c   1.000
_cell.angle_alpha   90.00
_cell.angle_beta   90.00
_cell.angle_gamma   90.00
#
_symmetry.space_group_name_H-M   'P 1'
#
loop_
_entity.id
_entity.type
_entity.pdbx_description
1 polymer ?
#
loop_
_entity_poly.entity_id
_entity_poly.type
_entity_poly.pdbx_seq_one_letter_code
_entity_poly.pdbx_strand_id
1 'polypeptide(L)' 'DGARACDCSPEGTDPTQLLSCQTLGGQCFCKPGISGRTCDRCTPGYYNLTSNGCTPCDCHSGGAKNGACNVI' A
#
# COMPACT_ATOMS: atom_id res chain seq x y z
N ASP A 1 -10.35 -26.72 -0.09
CA ASP A 1 -10.14 -25.59 -1.02
C ASP A 1 -9.32 -24.50 -0.35
N GLY A 2 -8.17 -24.11 -0.93
CA GLY A 2 -7.18 -23.22 -0.28
C GLY A 2 -6.73 -22.03 -1.13
N ALA A 3 -7.40 -21.76 -2.25
CA ALA A 3 -7.08 -20.63 -3.11
C ALA A 3 -7.63 -19.35 -2.49
N ARG A 4 -6.75 -18.53 -1.93
CA ARG A 4 -7.08 -17.21 -1.43
C ARG A 4 -7.30 -16.30 -2.63
N ALA A 5 -8.49 -15.70 -2.77
CA ALA A 5 -8.78 -14.76 -3.83
C ALA A 5 -7.80 -13.56 -3.80
N CYS A 6 -7.54 -12.98 -4.97
CA CYS A 6 -6.83 -11.71 -5.10
C CYS A 6 -7.79 -10.59 -4.67
N ASP A 7 -7.75 -10.21 -3.39
CA ASP A 7 -8.60 -9.16 -2.83
C ASP A 7 -7.86 -7.81 -2.84
N CYS A 8 -7.41 -7.39 -4.02
CA CYS A 8 -6.56 -6.21 -4.16
C CYS A 8 -7.37 -4.93 -3.86
N SER A 9 -6.76 -3.99 -3.14
CA SER A 9 -7.37 -2.70 -2.86
C SER A 9 -7.38 -1.83 -4.12
N PRO A 10 -8.54 -1.30 -4.56
CA PRO A 10 -8.65 -0.45 -5.74
C PRO A 10 -7.91 0.88 -5.59
N GLU A 11 -7.69 1.30 -4.35
CA GLU A 11 -6.96 2.52 -4.04
C GLU A 11 -5.46 2.38 -4.27
N GLY A 12 -4.93 1.18 -4.00
CA GLY A 12 -3.50 0.92 -4.07
C GLY A 12 -3.02 0.03 -5.22
N THR A 13 -3.95 -0.51 -6.00
CA THR A 13 -3.68 -1.37 -7.17
C THR A 13 -4.19 -0.67 -8.41
N ASP A 14 -3.57 -0.95 -9.57
CA ASP A 14 -4.11 -0.48 -10.83
C ASP A 14 -5.49 -1.11 -11.08
N PRO A 15 -6.53 -0.36 -11.53
CA PRO A 15 -7.87 -0.91 -11.72
C PRO A 15 -7.90 -2.07 -12.71
N THR A 16 -6.92 -2.13 -13.62
CA THR A 16 -6.73 -3.23 -14.57
C THR A 16 -6.21 -4.52 -13.93
N GLN A 17 -5.63 -4.45 -12.73
CA GLN A 17 -4.99 -5.57 -12.03
C GLN A 17 -5.68 -5.97 -10.71
N LEU A 18 -6.85 -5.42 -10.42
CA LEU A 18 -7.62 -5.68 -9.19
C LEU A 18 -7.92 -7.18 -8.93
N LEU A 19 -8.07 -7.97 -9.99
CA LEU A 19 -8.30 -9.42 -9.89
C LEU A 19 -7.06 -10.25 -10.28
N SER A 20 -5.93 -9.61 -10.56
CA SER A 20 -4.67 -10.28 -10.91
C SER A 20 -3.63 -10.03 -9.82
N CYS A 21 -3.27 -11.11 -9.12
CA CYS A 21 -2.17 -11.10 -8.16
C CYS A 21 -1.11 -12.13 -8.56
N GLN A 22 0.11 -11.95 -8.05
CA GLN A 22 1.22 -12.85 -8.29
C GLN A 22 0.86 -14.28 -7.86
N THR A 23 1.20 -15.25 -8.69
CA THR A 23 0.99 -16.68 -8.41
C THR A 23 1.74 -17.14 -7.17
N LEU A 24 2.87 -16.49 -6.86
CA LEU A 24 3.63 -16.72 -5.64
C LEU A 24 3.12 -15.81 -4.52
N GLY A 25 2.46 -16.40 -3.51
CA GLY A 25 2.00 -15.67 -2.32
C GLY A 25 0.71 -14.85 -2.49
N GLY A 26 0.22 -14.66 -3.73
CA GLY A 26 -1.00 -13.90 -3.99
C GLY A 26 -0.83 -12.40 -3.73
N GLN A 27 0.34 -11.85 -4.04
CA GLN A 27 0.68 -10.44 -3.89
C GLN A 27 0.11 -9.62 -5.06
N CYS A 28 -0.72 -8.62 -4.76
CA CYS A 28 -1.25 -7.69 -5.76
C CYS A 28 -0.17 -6.77 -6.32
N PHE A 29 -0.38 -6.26 -7.52
CA PHE A 29 0.54 -5.33 -8.18
C PHE A 29 0.29 -3.89 -7.68
N CYS A 30 1.00 -3.53 -6.60
CA CYS A 30 0.80 -2.25 -5.95
C CYS A 30 1.40 -1.08 -6.73
N LYS A 31 0.74 0.07 -6.66
CA LYS A 31 1.28 1.35 -7.13
C LYS A 31 2.51 1.76 -6.29
N PRO A 32 3.42 2.60 -6.84
CA PRO A 32 4.57 3.09 -6.10
C PRO A 32 4.14 3.81 -4.80
N GLY A 33 4.84 3.53 -3.70
CA GLY A 33 4.52 4.07 -2.37
C GLY A 33 3.51 3.24 -1.56
N ILE A 34 3.12 2.06 -2.07
CA ILE A 34 2.12 1.17 -1.47
C ILE A 34 2.73 -0.23 -1.30
N SER A 35 2.34 -0.90 -0.22
CA SER A 35 2.81 -2.19 0.23
C SER A 35 1.67 -3.00 0.86
N GLY A 36 1.96 -4.23 1.26
CA GLY A 36 0.96 -5.19 1.73
C GLY A 36 0.46 -6.09 0.62
N ARG A 37 -0.02 -7.29 0.98
CA ARG A 37 -0.45 -8.33 0.04
C ARG A 37 -1.54 -7.83 -0.92
N THR A 38 -2.42 -7.00 -0.40
CA THR A 38 -3.58 -6.45 -1.11
C THR A 38 -3.38 -4.98 -1.48
N CYS A 39 -2.18 -4.41 -1.30
CA CYS A 39 -1.92 -2.98 -1.55
C CYS A 39 -2.80 -2.05 -0.71
N ASP A 40 -3.06 -2.46 0.53
CA ASP A 40 -3.89 -1.79 1.53
C ASP A 40 -3.07 -0.90 2.48
N ARG A 41 -1.73 -0.88 2.32
CA ARG A 41 -0.82 -0.20 3.25
C ARG A 41 0.12 0.72 2.51
N CYS A 42 0.36 1.91 3.05
CA CYS A 42 1.39 2.79 2.50
C CYS A 42 2.80 2.31 2.90
N THR A 43 3.80 2.57 2.05
CA THR A 43 5.20 2.35 2.42
C THR A 43 5.61 3.27 3.58
N PRO A 44 6.64 2.91 4.36
CA PRO A 44 7.18 3.79 5.40
C PRO A 44 7.47 5.19 4.85
N GLY A 45 7.04 6.23 5.58
CA GLY A 45 7.12 7.62 5.12
C GLY A 45 5.92 8.12 4.30
N TYR A 46 4.90 7.29 4.10
CA TYR A 46 3.63 7.66 3.47
C TYR A 46 2.45 7.24 4.34
N TYR A 47 1.35 7.99 4.26
CA TYR A 47 0.13 7.79 5.03
C TYR A 47 -1.10 8.14 4.18
N ASN A 48 -2.30 7.88 4.70
CA ASN A 48 -3.56 8.22 4.05
C ASN A 48 -3.68 7.61 2.63
N LEU A 49 -3.90 6.29 2.58
CA LEU A 49 -4.19 5.58 1.33
C LEU A 49 -5.54 6.07 0.78
N THR A 50 -5.54 6.59 -0.44
CA THR A 50 -6.74 7.02 -1.16
C THR A 50 -6.67 6.50 -2.60
N SER A 51 -7.76 6.62 -3.35
CA SER A 51 -7.81 6.35 -4.79
C SER A 51 -6.74 7.06 -5.64
N ASN A 52 -6.15 8.15 -5.14
CA ASN A 52 -5.02 8.84 -5.78
C ASN A 52 -3.63 8.33 -5.35
N GLY A 53 -3.57 7.36 -4.44
CA GLY A 53 -2.35 6.82 -3.85
C GLY A 53 -2.17 7.26 -2.39
N CYS A 54 -0.95 7.09 -1.90
CA CYS A 54 -0.59 7.48 -0.54
C CYS A 54 -0.02 8.90 -0.48
N THR A 55 -0.40 9.64 0.55
CA THR A 55 0.13 10.97 0.85
C THR A 55 1.52 10.84 1.48
N PRO A 56 2.57 11.49 0.96
CA PRO A 56 3.88 11.50 1.62
C PRO A 56 3.77 12.21 2.97
N CYS A 57 4.40 11.68 4.00
CA CYS A 57 4.52 12.40 5.25
C CYS A 57 5.37 13.65 5.06
N ASP A 58 4.83 14.83 5.39
CA ASP A 58 5.61 16.06 5.52
C ASP A 58 6.35 16.05 6.86
N CYS A 59 7.27 15.10 7.00
CA CYS A 59 8.10 14.99 8.19
C CYS A 59 9.39 15.77 7.92
N HIS A 60 9.44 17.03 8.36
CA HIS A 60 10.70 17.75 8.44
C HIS A 60 11.73 16.88 9.17
N SER A 61 12.93 16.77 8.60
CA SER A 61 14.02 15.85 8.98
C SER A 61 14.48 15.89 10.46
N GLY A 62 13.92 16.78 11.29
CA GLY A 62 14.13 16.82 12.74
C GLY A 62 13.16 16.00 13.59
N GLY A 63 12.06 15.46 13.02
CA GLY A 63 10.95 14.88 13.81
C GLY A 63 10.66 13.38 13.60
N ALA A 64 11.34 12.71 12.68
CA ALA A 64 11.06 11.31 12.36
C ALA A 64 11.89 10.35 13.23
N LYS A 65 11.38 9.93 14.40
CA LYS A 65 11.92 8.75 15.08
C LYS A 65 11.29 7.49 14.46
N ASN A 66 12.09 6.77 13.68
CA ASN A 66 11.84 5.40 13.21
C ASN A 66 10.79 5.18 12.09
N GLY A 67 10.67 6.10 11.12
CA GLY A 67 9.87 5.85 9.90
C GLY A 67 8.35 5.66 10.11
N ALA A 68 7.88 5.84 11.35
CA ALA A 68 6.48 5.94 11.71
C ALA A 68 6.17 7.42 11.92
N CYS A 69 5.31 7.97 11.07
CA CYS A 69 4.80 9.32 11.26
C CYS A 69 3.94 9.31 12.51
N ASN A 70 4.41 10.01 13.53
CA ASN A 70 3.62 10.33 14.71
C ASN A 70 2.41 11.16 14.26
N VAL A 71 1.23 10.54 14.21
CA VAL A 71 -0.04 11.29 14.19
C VAL A 71 -0.31 11.66 15.65
N ILE A 72 0.13 12.85 16.05
CA ILE A 72 -0.31 13.49 17.31
C ILE A 72 -1.76 13.96 17.18
#